data_AF-A0A7J8VZW8-F1
#
_entry.id   AF-A0A7J8VZW8-F1
#
_cell.length_a   1.000
_cell.length_b   1.000
_cell.length_c   1.000
_cell.angle_alpha   90.00
_cell.angle_beta   90.00
_cell.angle_gamma   90.00
#
_symmetry.space_group_name_H-M   'P 1'
#
loop_
_entity.id
_entity.type
_entity.pdbx_description
1 polymer ?
#
loop_
_entity_poly.entity_id
_entity_poly.type
_entity_poly.pdbx_seq_one_letter_code
_entity_poly.pdbx_strand_id
1 'polypeptide(L)'
;GQSPTHGDLVELGEVVGIIAGQSIGEPGTQLTLRTFHTSEVFTRGTPEHVRAPFNGKIKFNEDLAHPTRTRHGHPAFLCYLDLYV
;
A
#
# COMPACT_ATOMS: atom_id res chain seq x y z
N GLY A 1 29.42 10.45 -5.33
CA GLY A 1 28.01 10.16 -5.65
C GLY A 1 27.98 9.16 -6.77
N GLN A 2 26.97 8.28 -6.79
CA GLN A 2 26.77 7.28 -7.84
C GLN A 2 25.70 7.77 -8.82
N SER A 3 25.92 7.60 -10.11
CA SER A 3 24.95 7.96 -11.15
C SER A 3 23.74 7.02 -11.05
N PRO A 4 22.52 7.55 -10.96
CA PRO A 4 21.31 6.75 -10.79
C PRO A 4 20.92 5.95 -12.06
N THR A 5 21.52 6.27 -13.21
CA THR A 5 21.24 5.65 -14.51
C THR A 5 22.30 4.63 -14.92
N HIS A 6 23.57 4.88 -14.58
CA HIS A 6 24.69 4.05 -15.03
C HIS A 6 25.31 3.21 -13.91
N GLY A 7 25.02 3.49 -12.63
CA GLY A 7 25.58 2.74 -11.51
C GLY A 7 27.08 2.99 -11.27
N ASP A 8 27.73 3.83 -12.07
CA ASP A 8 29.11 4.25 -11.88
C ASP A 8 29.19 5.59 -11.13
N LEU A 9 30.39 6.12 -10.88
CA LEU A 9 30.54 7.43 -10.25
C LEU A 9 29.99 8.55 -11.17
N VAL A 10 29.35 9.55 -10.56
CA VAL A 10 28.82 10.75 -11.25
C VAL A 10 29.94 11.42 -12.05
N GLU A 11 29.69 11.67 -13.33
CA GLU A 11 30.66 12.33 -14.20
C GLU A 11 30.75 13.83 -13.92
N LEU A 12 31.95 14.40 -14.08
CA LEU A 12 32.15 15.84 -13.98
C LEU A 12 31.41 16.54 -15.11
N GLY A 13 30.40 17.35 -14.75
CA GLY A 13 29.53 18.04 -15.70
C GLY A 13 28.12 17.46 -15.82
N GLU A 14 27.81 16.35 -15.12
CA GLU A 14 26.47 15.78 -15.10
C GLU A 14 25.46 16.75 -14.45
N VAL A 15 24.32 16.96 -15.11
CA VAL A 15 23.30 17.95 -14.68
C VAL A 15 22.34 17.32 -13.65
N VAL A 16 22.90 16.94 -12.50
CA VAL A 16 22.20 16.18 -11.43
C VAL A 16 20.93 16.88 -10.95
N GLY A 17 20.90 18.21 -10.90
CA GLY A 17 19.72 18.97 -10.46
C GLY A 17 18.50 18.84 -11.38
N ILE A 18 18.71 18.78 -12.71
CA ILE A 18 17.62 18.60 -13.68
C ILE A 18 17.13 17.15 -13.63
N ILE A 19 18.06 16.18 -13.55
CA ILE A 19 17.74 14.76 -13.44
C ILE A 19 16.89 14.49 -12.19
N ALA A 20 17.27 15.06 -11.05
CA ALA A 20 16.52 14.93 -9.80
C ALA A 20 15.12 15.55 -9.90
N GLY A 21 14.99 16.74 -10.50
CA GLY A 21 13.69 17.42 -10.68
C GLY A 21 12.73 16.61 -11.54
N GLN A 22 13.18 16.09 -12.68
CA GLN A 22 12.36 15.27 -13.59
C GLN A 22 12.02 13.90 -12.99
N SER A 23 12.96 13.28 -12.27
CA SER A 23 12.75 11.99 -11.62
C SER A 23 11.65 12.02 -10.55
N ILE A 24 11.30 13.20 -10.04
CA ILE A 24 10.19 13.39 -9.10
C ILE A 24 8.95 13.94 -9.82
N GLY A 25 9.12 14.95 -10.68
CA GLY A 25 8.01 15.70 -11.29
C GLY A 25 7.16 14.88 -12.26
N GLU A 26 7.79 14.13 -13.17
CA GLU A 26 7.09 13.35 -14.19
C GLU A 26 6.30 12.18 -13.56
N PRO A 27 6.90 11.33 -12.70
CA PRO A 27 6.16 10.27 -12.02
C PRO A 27 5.08 10.81 -11.08
N GLY A 28 5.31 11.94 -10.41
CA GLY A 28 4.35 12.56 -9.50
C GLY A 28 3.08 13.07 -10.22
N THR A 29 3.27 13.70 -11.38
CA THR A 29 2.16 14.14 -12.23
C THR A 29 1.39 12.93 -12.77
N GLN A 30 2.10 11.89 -13.21
CA GLN A 30 1.48 10.65 -13.68
C GLN A 30 0.67 9.95 -12.59
N LEU A 31 1.19 9.86 -11.37
CA LEU A 31 0.50 9.25 -10.24
C LEU A 31 -0.78 10.01 -9.88
N THR A 32 -0.72 11.33 -9.92
CA THR A 32 -1.88 12.19 -9.64
C THR A 32 -3.00 11.92 -10.64
N LEU A 33 -2.71 11.96 -11.94
CA LEU A 33 -3.69 11.67 -12.99
C LEU A 33 -4.25 10.25 -12.88
N ARG A 34 -3.37 9.26 -12.66
CA ARG A 34 -3.79 7.86 -12.51
C ARG A 34 -4.70 7.66 -11.31
N THR A 35 -4.39 8.32 -10.19
CA THR A 35 -5.18 8.22 -8.96
C THR A 35 -6.55 8.85 -9.14
N PHE A 36 -6.64 10.06 -9.69
CA PHE A 36 -7.94 10.70 -9.95
C PHE A 36 -8.80 9.89 -10.92
N HIS A 37 -8.25 9.52 -12.07
CA HIS A 37 -8.97 8.71 -13.07
C HIS A 37 -9.42 7.35 -12.51
N THR A 38 -8.56 6.68 -11.73
CA THR A 38 -8.95 5.41 -11.09
C THR A 38 -9.99 5.65 -10.00
N SER A 39 -9.86 6.70 -9.19
CA SER A 39 -10.78 7.03 -8.11
C SER A 39 -12.20 7.35 -8.60
N GLU A 40 -12.34 7.93 -9.79
CA GLU A 40 -13.63 8.18 -10.45
C GLU A 40 -14.31 6.88 -10.92
N VAL A 41 -13.53 5.84 -11.24
CA VAL A 41 -14.04 4.55 -11.77
C VAL A 41 -14.05 3.45 -10.69
N PHE A 42 -13.53 3.71 -9.48
CA PHE A 42 -13.33 2.67 -8.46
C PHE A 42 -14.62 2.34 -7.71
N THR A 43 -15.31 1.28 -8.11
CA THR A 43 -16.32 0.63 -7.28
C THR A 43 -15.62 -0.34 -6.32
N ARG A 44 -15.44 0.09 -5.08
CA ARG A 44 -14.76 -0.71 -4.05
C ARG A 44 -15.61 -1.91 -3.65
N GLY A 45 -15.19 -3.12 -4.01
CA GLY A 45 -15.78 -4.36 -3.51
C GLY A 45 -15.86 -4.36 -1.98
N THR A 46 -17.02 -4.76 -1.46
CA THR A 46 -17.18 -5.03 -0.04
C THR A 46 -16.33 -6.27 0.29
N PRO A 47 -15.46 -6.24 1.31
CA PRO A 47 -14.74 -7.45 1.71
C PRO A 47 -15.77 -8.53 2.06
N GLU A 48 -15.55 -9.75 1.55
CA GLU A 48 -16.44 -10.88 1.81
C GLU A 48 -16.51 -11.15 3.31
N HIS A 49 -17.71 -11.10 3.87
CA HIS A 49 -17.94 -11.37 5.28
C HIS A 49 -18.27 -12.86 5.42
N VAL A 50 -17.32 -13.62 5.97
CA VAL A 50 -17.57 -15.03 6.33
C VAL A 50 -18.42 -15.06 7.61
N ARG A 51 -19.60 -15.68 7.54
CA ARG A 51 -20.48 -15.91 8.69
C ARG A 51 -20.34 -17.34 9.18
N ALA A 52 -20.30 -17.53 10.50
CA ALA A 52 -20.33 -18.87 11.08
C ALA A 52 -21.68 -19.55 10.77
N PRO A 53 -21.71 -20.82 10.32
CA PRO A 53 -22.94 -21.53 9.99
C PRO A 53 -23.72 -22.01 11.24
N PHE A 54 -23.13 -21.89 12.43
CA PHE A 54 -23.72 -22.29 13.71
C PHE A 54 -23.27 -21.37 14.84
N ASN A 55 -23.98 -21.44 15.97
CA ASN A 55 -23.66 -20.68 17.17
C ASN A 55 -22.41 -21.25 17.86
N GLY A 56 -21.49 -20.37 18.27
CA GLY A 56 -20.27 -20.76 18.98
C GLY A 56 -19.59 -19.57 19.64
N LYS A 57 -18.55 -19.83 20.44
CA LYS A 57 -17.68 -18.79 21.00
C LYS A 57 -16.37 -18.79 20.20
N ILE A 58 -16.03 -17.65 19.62
CA ILE A 58 -14.74 -17.47 18.94
C ILE A 58 -13.71 -17.09 20.01
N LYS A 59 -12.58 -17.80 20.05
CA LYS A 59 -11.43 -17.47 20.89
C LYS A 59 -10.26 -17.17 19.97
N PHE A 60 -9.77 -15.94 20.02
CA PHE A 60 -8.54 -15.55 19.33
C PHE A 60 -7.34 -15.77 20.24
N ASN A 61 -6.18 -16.05 19.66
CA ASN A 61 -4.92 -15.92 20.38
C ASN A 61 -4.60 -14.41 20.49
N GLU A 62 -4.48 -13.89 21.70
CA GLU A 62 -4.19 -12.48 21.96
C GLU A 62 -2.84 -12.06 21.37
N ASP A 63 -1.87 -12.99 21.27
CA ASP A 63 -0.55 -12.73 20.68
C ASP A 63 -0.61 -12.58 19.14
N LEU A 64 -1.65 -13.12 18.51
CA LEU A 64 -1.84 -13.09 17.05
C LEU A 64 -2.85 -12.03 16.60
N ALA A 65 -3.44 -11.29 17.55
CA ALA A 65 -4.43 -10.25 17.29
C ALA A 65 -3.78 -8.86 17.41
N HIS A 66 -3.61 -8.18 16.28
CA HIS A 66 -3.03 -6.85 16.26
C HIS A 66 -4.09 -5.78 16.05
N PRO A 67 -4.11 -4.71 16.87
CA PRO A 67 -5.04 -3.61 16.67
C PRO A 67 -4.72 -2.90 15.36
N THR A 68 -5.76 -2.62 14.57
CA THR A 68 -5.67 -1.89 13.31
C THR A 68 -6.88 -0.98 13.14
N ARG A 69 -6.91 -0.22 12.05
CA ARG A 69 -8.06 0.61 11.67
C ARG A 69 -8.59 0.15 10.34
N THR A 70 -9.91 0.09 10.22
CA THR A 70 -10.55 -0.08 8.92
C THR A 70 -10.23 1.12 8.04
N ARG A 71 -10.46 0.97 6.73
CA ARG A 71 -10.40 2.05 5.73
C ARG A 71 -11.29 3.29 6.04
N HIS A 72 -12.21 3.17 7.00
CA HIS A 72 -13.07 4.27 7.47
C HIS A 72 -12.61 4.85 8.82
N GLY A 73 -11.48 4.39 9.34
CA GLY A 73 -10.96 4.80 10.64
C GLY A 73 -11.65 4.15 11.84
N HIS A 74 -12.50 3.14 11.66
CA HIS A 74 -13.06 2.41 12.81
C HIS A 74 -12.01 1.45 13.40
N PRO A 75 -11.92 1.32 14.74
CA PRO A 75 -11.07 0.31 15.37
C PRO A 75 -11.42 -1.10 14.88
N ALA A 76 -10.39 -1.90 14.62
CA ALA A 76 -10.50 -3.30 14.21
C ALA A 76 -9.30 -4.10 14.74
N PHE A 77 -9.35 -5.42 14.60
CA PHE A 77 -8.23 -6.31 14.91
C PHE A 77 -7.90 -7.13 13.67
N LEU A 78 -6.61 -7.24 13.37
CA LEU A 78 -6.08 -8.12 12.34
C LEU A 78 -5.58 -9.38 13.03
N CYS A 79 -6.14 -10.53 12.66
CA CYS A 79 -5.72 -11.83 13.17
C CYS A 79 -5.20 -12.68 12.02
N TYR A 80 -3.96 -13.15 12.11
CA TYR A 80 -3.45 -14.17 11.20
C TYR A 80 -3.84 -15.54 11.75
N LEU A 81 -4.94 -16.11 11.25
CA LEU A 81 -5.17 -17.54 11.39
C LEU A 81 -4.59 -18.21 10.15
N ASP A 82 -3.49 -18.93 10.31
CA ASP A 82 -3.22 -20.09 9.45
C ASP A 82 -4.28 -21.14 9.79
N LEU A 83 -5.48 -20.96 9.23
CA LEU A 83 -6.52 -21.98 9.18
C LEU A 83 -6.01 -23.09 8.25
N TYR A 84 -5.15 -23.96 8.78
CA TYR A 84 -5.02 -25.30 8.22
C TYR A 84 -6.37 -25.99 8.41
N VAL A 85 -7.15 -26.02 7.33
CA VAL A 85 -8.25 -26.96 7.15
C VAL A 85 -7.65 -28.30 6.73
#